data_AF-A0A7K8R2V7-F1
#
_entry.id   AF-A0A7K8R2V7-F1
#
_cell.length_a   1.000
_cell.length_b   1.000
_cell.length_c   1.000
_cell.angle_alpha   90.00
_cell.angle_beta   90.00
_cell.angle_gamma   90.00
#
_symmetry.space_group_name_H-M   'P 1'
#
loop_
_entity.id
_entity.type
_entity.pdbx_description
1 polymer ?
#
loop_
_entity_poly.entity_id
_entity_poly.type
_entity_poly.pdbx_seq_one_letter_code
_entity_poly.pdbx_strand_id
1 'polypeptide(L)' 'SLAGPLQSLLSSMKHVCEILTKEPEGGAAPIPFQTFSFLYSYLAALDGETPESETQAFLQGIREEADKHSGMVLIRHF' A
#
# COMPACT_ATOMS: atom_id res chain seq x y z
N SER A 1 -14.74 7.46 -4.66
CA SER A 1 -13.73 8.06 -5.56
C SER A 1 -12.57 8.46 -4.69
N LEU A 2 -11.44 7.75 -4.75
CA LEU A 2 -10.25 8.13 -3.99
C LEU A 2 -9.66 9.38 -4.67
N ALA A 3 -9.42 10.44 -3.91
CA ALA A 3 -8.92 11.71 -4.43
C ALA A 3 -7.49 11.56 -5.00
N GLY A 4 -7.12 12.44 -5.94
CA GLY A 4 -5.93 12.33 -6.80
C GLY A 4 -4.61 11.91 -6.13
N PRO A 5 -4.20 12.52 -4.99
CA PRO A 5 -2.92 12.19 -4.33
C PRO A 5 -2.85 10.74 -3.81
N LEU A 6 -3.97 10.20 -3.32
CA LEU A 6 -4.01 8.82 -2.84
C LEU A 6 -3.83 7.83 -3.99
N GLN A 7 -4.30 8.18 -5.20
CA GLN A 7 -4.23 7.34 -6.39
C GLN A 7 -2.80 7.26 -6.96
N SER A 8 -2.04 8.36 -6.95
CA SER A 8 -0.63 8.35 -7.37
C SER A 8 0.22 7.50 -6.41
N LEU A 9 0.00 7.67 -5.10
CA LEU A 9 0.71 6.91 -4.07
C LEU A 9 0.44 5.40 -4.15
N LEU A 10 -0.82 5.01 -4.36
CA LEU A 10 -1.20 3.61 -4.58
C LEU A 10 -0.56 3.01 -5.84
N SER A 11 -0.49 3.80 -6.91
CA SER A 11 0.18 3.37 -8.15
C SER A 11 1.68 3.14 -7.92
N SER A 12 2.34 4.02 -7.17
CA SER A 12 3.73 3.81 -6.75
C SER A 12 3.90 2.55 -5.90
N MET A 13 3.00 2.31 -4.94
CA MET A 13 3.05 1.12 -4.09
C MET A 13 2.87 -0.18 -4.87
N LYS A 14 2.03 -0.18 -5.92
CA LYS A 14 1.90 -1.35 -6.81
C LYS A 14 3.24 -1.72 -7.42
N HIS A 15 3.95 -0.75 -8.01
CA HIS A 15 5.27 -0.99 -8.59
C HIS A 15 6.30 -1.46 -7.56
N VAL A 16 6.30 -0.86 -6.36
CA VAL A 16 7.23 -1.25 -5.29
C VAL A 16 7.05 -2.72 -4.91
N CYS A 17 5.82 -3.21 -4.79
CA CYS A 17 5.61 -4.60 -4.42
C CYS A 17 5.84 -5.58 -5.58
N GLU A 18 5.56 -5.17 -6.83
CA GLU A 18 5.97 -5.94 -8.01
C GLU A 18 7.50 -6.11 -8.03
N ILE A 19 8.27 -5.08 -7.65
CA ILE A 19 9.74 -5.16 -7.53
C ILE A 19 10.17 -6.08 -6.38
N LEU A 20 9.49 -6.03 -5.24
CA LEU A 20 9.86 -6.78 -4.03
C LEU A 20 9.46 -8.25 -4.07
N THR A 21 8.59 -8.64 -5.00
CA THR A 21 8.10 -10.02 -5.13
C THR A 21 8.62 -10.68 -6.40
N LYS A 22 8.62 -12.00 -6.43
CA LYS A 22 8.94 -12.78 -7.65
C LYS A 22 7.70 -13.08 -8.48
N GLU A 23 6.57 -12.47 -8.13
CA GLU A 23 5.32 -12.66 -8.86
C GLU A 23 5.44 -12.01 -10.25
N PRO A 24 4.81 -12.60 -11.27
CA PRO A 24 4.72 -11.95 -12.57
C PRO A 24 4.00 -10.60 -12.45
N GLU A 25 4.28 -9.69 -13.39
CA GLU A 25 3.59 -8.40 -13.49
C GLU A 25 2.06 -8.61 -13.52
N GLY A 26 1.33 -7.84 -12.70
CA GLY A 26 -0.12 -8.04 -12.52
C GLY A 26 -0.53 -9.22 -11.63
N GLY A 27 0.42 -9.94 -11.03
CA GLY A 27 0.20 -10.98 -10.02
C GLY A 27 -0.27 -10.43 -8.67
N ALA A 28 -0.39 -11.30 -7.66
CA ALA A 28 -0.89 -10.90 -6.35
C ALA A 28 0.06 -9.97 -5.58
N ALA A 29 1.36 -10.07 -5.90
CA ALA A 29 2.49 -9.36 -5.29
C ALA A 29 2.36 -9.23 -3.76
N PRO A 30 2.20 -10.37 -3.02
CA PRO A 30 1.91 -10.32 -1.59
C PRO A 30 3.15 -9.85 -0.82
N ILE A 31 2.99 -8.81 0.00
CA ILE A 31 4.03 -8.37 0.93
C ILE A 31 3.51 -8.29 2.37
N PRO A 32 4.35 -8.46 3.40
CA PRO A 32 3.92 -8.28 4.78
C PRO A 32 3.41 -6.86 5.04
N PHE A 33 2.36 -6.72 5.85
CA PHE A 33 1.78 -5.43 6.21
C PHE A 33 2.83 -4.43 6.72
N GLN A 34 3.75 -4.87 7.58
CA GLN A 34 4.80 -3.99 8.12
C GLN A 34 5.68 -3.38 7.04
N THR A 35 6.02 -4.14 6.00
CA THR A 35 6.78 -3.66 4.84
C THR A 35 5.95 -2.65 4.05
N PHE A 36 4.69 -2.99 3.77
CA PHE A 36 3.77 -2.10 3.05
C PHE A 36 3.58 -0.77 3.79
N SER A 37 3.29 -0.82 5.10
CA SER A 37 3.03 0.37 5.91
C SER A 37 4.24 1.28 6.02
N PHE A 38 5.43 0.70 6.17
CA PHE A 38 6.67 1.48 6.21
C PHE A 38 6.88 2.25 4.92
N LEU A 39 6.75 1.58 3.77
CA LEU A 39 6.97 2.18 2.45
C LEU A 39 5.90 3.21 2.10
N TYR A 40 4.63 2.91 2.38
CA TYR A 40 3.53 3.84 2.16
C TYR A 40 3.70 5.11 3.00
N SER A 41 3.96 4.99 4.30
CA SER A 41 4.20 6.15 5.17
C SER A 41 5.42 6.96 4.74
N TYR A 42 6.49 6.30 4.32
CA TYR A 42 7.68 6.97 3.80
C TYR A 42 7.38 7.78 2.55
N LEU A 43 6.65 7.20 1.58
CA LEU A 43 6.28 7.88 0.34
C LEU A 43 5.27 9.02 0.57
N ALA A 44 4.27 8.82 1.43
CA ALA A 44 3.32 9.88 1.82
C ALA A 44 4.01 11.07 2.49
N ALA A 45 4.98 10.80 3.38
CA ALA A 45 5.75 11.85 4.02
C ALA A 45 6.68 12.59 3.05
N LEU A 46 7.16 11.90 2.00
CA LEU A 46 7.98 12.51 0.94
C LEU A 46 7.15 13.36 -0.03
N ASP A 47 5.94 12.93 -0.39
CA ASP A 47 5.06 13.70 -1.28
C ASP A 47 4.48 14.94 -0.59
N GLY A 48 4.20 14.87 0.72
CA GLY A 48 3.66 15.96 1.51
C GLY A 48 2.23 16.39 1.11
N GLU A 49 1.59 15.64 0.21
CA GLU A 49 0.24 15.88 -0.30
C GLU A 49 -0.82 15.12 0.51
N THR A 50 -0.44 14.01 1.14
CA THR A 50 -1.36 13.19 1.96
C THR A 50 -1.20 13.51 3.46
N PRO A 51 -2.22 14.05 4.14
CA PRO A 51 -2.17 14.29 5.58
C PRO A 51 -1.87 13.01 6.38
N GLU A 52 -1.14 13.15 7.50
CA GLU A 52 -0.81 12.01 8.36
C GLU A 52 -2.07 11.26 8.84
N SER A 53 -3.14 11.98 9.17
CA SER A 53 -4.42 11.38 9.57
C SER A 53 -5.07 10.55 8.46
N GLU A 54 -4.95 10.99 7.20
CA GLU A 54 -5.46 10.23 6.05
C GLU A 54 -4.60 8.98 5.79
N THR A 55 -3.28 9.12 5.92
CA THR A 55 -2.33 8.00 5.87
C THR A 55 -2.64 6.95 6.93
N GLN A 56 -2.87 7.37 8.19
CA GLN A 56 -3.20 6.48 9.29
C GLN A 56 -4.55 5.78 9.08
N ALA A 57 -5.58 6.52 8.65
CA ALA A 57 -6.90 5.97 8.36
C ALA A 57 -6.85 4.94 7.23
N PHE A 58 -6.10 5.23 6.16
CA PHE A 58 -5.88 4.30 5.06
C PHE A 58 -5.18 3.03 5.55
N LEU A 59 -4.04 3.16 6.24
CA LEU A 59 -3.27 2.01 6.74
C LEU A 59 -4.03 1.15 7.74
N GLN A 60 -4.95 1.74 8.52
CA GLN A 60 -5.84 0.97 9.39
C GLN A 60 -6.72 0.02 8.57
N GLY A 61 -7.35 0.50 7.50
CA GLY A 61 -8.15 -0.35 6.61
C GLY A 61 -7.32 -1.45 5.94
N ILE A 62 -6.09 -1.14 5.54
CA ILE A 62 -5.16 -2.14 4.98
C ILE A 62 -4.79 -3.21 6.01
N ARG A 63 -4.57 -2.82 7.26
CA ARG A 63 -4.26 -3.76 8.36
C ARG A 63 -5.41 -4.74 8.59
N GLU A 64 -6.64 -4.24 8.65
CA GLU A 64 -7.84 -5.06 8.81
C GLU A 64 -7.99 -6.09 7.68
N GLU A 65 -7.64 -5.72 6.45
CA GLU A 65 -7.68 -6.63 5.32
C GLU A 65 -6.50 -7.62 5.31
N ALA A 66 -5.30 -7.18 5.69
CA ALA A 66 -4.12 -8.03 5.80
C ALA A 66 -4.28 -9.08 6.91
N ASP A 67 -4.92 -8.73 8.04
CA ASP A 67 -5.19 -9.65 9.14
C ASP A 67 -6.08 -10.84 8.69
N LYS A 68 -6.97 -10.64 7.71
CA LYS A 68 -7.75 -11.72 7.07
C LYS A 68 -6.90 -12.64 6.17
N HIS A 69 -5.72 -12.16 5.77
CA HIS A 69 -4.80 -12.81 4.83
C HIS A 69 -3.45 -13.14 5.48
N SER A 70 -3.46 -13.56 6.76
CA SER A 70 -2.24 -13.95 7.49
C SER A 70 -1.17 -12.85 7.57
N GLY A 71 -1.60 -11.59 7.66
CA GLY A 71 -0.72 -10.42 7.74
C GLY A 71 -0.15 -9.96 6.38
N MET A 72 -0.63 -10.51 5.28
CA MET A 72 -0.17 -10.18 3.92
C MET A 72 -1.10 -9.18 3.24
N VAL A 73 -0.52 -8.17 2.59
CA VAL A 73 -1.22 -7.21 1.74
C VAL A 73 -1.23 -7.74 0.31
N LEU A 74 -2.42 -7.82 -0.30
CA LEU A 74 -2.63 -8.30 -1.68
C LEU A 74 -3.03 -7.13 -2.58
N ILE A 75 -2.18 -6.77 -3.54
CA ILE A 75 -2.34 -5.50 -4.27
C ILE A 75 -3.50 -5.49 -5.24
N ARG A 76 -3.88 -6.65 -5.76
CA ARG A 76 -5.02 -6.79 -6.67
C ARG A 76 -6.37 -6.35 -6.06
N HIS A 77 -6.42 -6.07 -4.76
CA HIS A 77 -7.62 -5.58 -4.09
C HIS A 77 -7.67 -4.04 -3.96
N PHE A 78 -6.68 -3.33 -4.52
CA PHE A 78 -6.62 -1.85 -4.56
C PHE A 78 -6.86 -1.29 -5.97
#